data_AF-A0A2N5J6X4-F1
#
_entry.id   AF-A0A2N5J6X4-F1
#
_cell.length_a   1.000
_cell.length_b   1.000
_cell.length_c   1.000
_cell.angle_alpha   90.00
_cell.angle_beta   90.00
_cell.angle_gamma   90.00
#
_symmetry.space_group_name_H-M   'P 1'
#
loop_
_entity.id
_entity.type
_entity.pdbx_description
1 polymer ?
#
loop_
_entity_poly.entity_id
_entity_poly.type
_entity_poly.pdbx_seq_one_letter_code
_entity_poly.pdbx_strand_id
1 'polypeptide(L)'
;MSALTGGIVVSGNLAAPPACFPARDGMPAMSDMRLLTRRRRRDPATGEWVTLDEPALTIVRCYRSMADTVARLAESGGLPVGAPLIVVGAVADSPELWFRDDGAAQAANLMIGERIGLDLIAMRRREDARARTGGGTVTDGTRTEEDTGGRTVA
;
A
#
# COMPACT_ATOMS: atom_id res chain seq x y z
N MET A 1 32.24 -6.75 -20.56
CA MET A 1 32.20 -6.09 -19.24
C MET A 1 30.75 -5.97 -18.83
N SER A 2 30.32 -6.63 -17.75
CA SER A 2 28.97 -6.41 -17.20
C SER A 2 29.06 -5.26 -16.21
N ALA A 3 28.40 -4.14 -16.49
CA ALA A 3 28.27 -3.06 -15.52
C ALA A 3 27.39 -3.55 -14.37
N LEU A 4 27.82 -3.32 -13.13
CA LEU A 4 26.95 -3.47 -11.96
C LEU A 4 25.95 -2.33 -12.00
N THR A 5 24.74 -2.58 -12.52
CA THR A 5 23.62 -1.64 -12.39
C THR A 5 23.13 -1.71 -10.95
N GLY A 6 23.19 -0.58 -10.23
CA GLY A 6 22.69 -0.51 -8.86
C GLY A 6 21.17 -0.69 -8.83
N GLY A 7 20.70 -1.79 -8.23
CA GLY A 7 19.29 -2.01 -7.96
C GLY A 7 18.90 -1.47 -6.59
N ILE A 8 17.73 -0.86 -6.49
CA ILE A 8 17.11 -0.49 -5.22
C ILE A 8 15.94 -1.43 -4.90
N VAL A 9 15.63 -1.56 -3.61
CA VAL A 9 14.45 -2.26 -3.12
C VAL A 9 13.55 -1.28 -2.40
N VAL A 10 12.28 -1.24 -2.77
CA VAL A 10 11.25 -0.45 -2.10
C VAL A 10 10.19 -1.39 -1.55
N SER A 11 9.79 -1.15 -0.30
CA SER A 11 8.67 -1.84 0.33
C SER A 11 7.62 -0.81 0.72
N GLY A 12 6.39 -1.04 0.29
CA GLY A 12 5.30 -0.07 0.45
C GLY A 12 3.94 -0.71 0.28
N ASN A 13 2.91 0.12 0.27
CA ASN A 13 1.54 -0.31 0.07
C ASN A 13 0.97 0.28 -1.19
N LEU A 14 0.25 -0.54 -1.95
CA LEU A 14 -0.44 -0.08 -3.14
C LEU A 14 -1.51 0.95 -2.74
N ALA A 15 -1.40 2.18 -3.25
CA ALA A 15 -2.22 3.32 -2.87
C ALA A 15 -3.56 3.36 -3.61
N ALA A 16 -3.58 2.81 -4.81
CA ALA A 16 -4.72 2.78 -5.73
C ALA A 16 -4.54 1.61 -6.71
N PRO A 17 -5.61 1.17 -7.40
CA PRO A 17 -5.48 0.17 -8.45
C PRO A 17 -4.40 0.59 -9.48
N PRO A 18 -3.61 -0.35 -10.03
CA PRO A 18 -2.59 -0.02 -11.03
C PRO A 18 -3.22 0.63 -12.27
N ALA A 19 -2.64 1.72 -12.75
CA ALA A 19 -3.02 2.30 -14.03
C ALA A 19 -2.35 1.50 -15.15
N CYS A 20 -3.15 0.87 -16.02
CA CYS A 20 -2.66 -0.04 -17.05
C CYS A 20 -2.93 0.53 -18.44
N PHE A 21 -1.89 0.52 -19.27
CA PHE A 21 -1.89 1.06 -20.63
C PHE A 21 -1.45 -0.06 -21.57
N PRO A 22 -2.36 -0.64 -22.37
CA PRO A 22 -2.00 -1.69 -23.32
C PRO A 22 -1.06 -1.14 -24.39
N ALA A 23 -0.32 -2.04 -25.04
CA ALA A 23 0.52 -1.67 -26.18
C ALA A 23 -0.35 -1.05 -27.31
N ARG A 24 0.11 0.06 -27.90
CA ARG A 24 -0.52 0.70 -29.07
C ARG A 24 0.54 1.29 -29.99
N ASP A 25 0.37 1.21 -31.30
CA ASP A 25 1.13 1.99 -32.31
C ASP A 25 2.63 2.17 -32.00
N GLY A 26 3.36 1.07 -31.81
CA GLY A 26 4.80 1.09 -31.53
C GLY A 26 5.19 1.40 -30.07
N MET A 27 4.24 1.75 -29.22
CA MET A 27 4.43 1.91 -27.77
C MET A 27 4.25 0.55 -27.07
N PRO A 28 5.21 0.11 -26.24
CA PRO A 28 5.04 -1.09 -25.43
C PRO A 28 3.96 -0.89 -24.36
N ALA A 29 3.36 -1.99 -23.90
CA ALA A 29 2.48 -1.95 -22.74
C ALA A 29 3.20 -1.34 -21.53
N MET A 30 2.46 -0.60 -20.70
CA MET A 30 2.95 0.10 -19.53
C MET A 30 1.96 -0.03 -18.38
N SER A 31 2.46 -0.15 -17.15
CA SER A 31 1.61 -0.05 -15.96
C SER A 31 2.28 0.76 -14.87
N ASP A 32 1.53 1.65 -14.24
CA ASP A 32 1.99 2.47 -13.12
C ASP A 32 1.31 2.03 -11.82
N MET A 33 2.11 1.65 -10.83
CA MET A 33 1.66 1.35 -9.48
C MET A 33 2.12 2.46 -8.53
N ARG A 34 1.19 3.00 -7.75
CA ARG A 34 1.48 4.02 -6.74
C ARG A 34 1.73 3.34 -5.40
N LEU A 35 2.95 3.39 -4.90
CA LEU A 35 3.34 2.81 -3.62
C LEU A 35 3.52 3.91 -2.57
N LEU A 36 2.82 3.77 -1.44
CA LEU A 36 3.04 4.58 -0.24
C LEU A 36 4.03 3.88 0.68
N THR A 37 5.17 4.54 0.90
CA THR A 37 6.22 4.07 1.79
C THR A 37 6.23 4.91 3.06
N ARG A 38 6.03 4.28 4.22
CA ARG A 38 6.17 4.94 5.51
C ARG A 38 7.56 4.71 6.05
N ARG A 39 8.29 5.80 6.29
CA ARG A 39 9.58 5.73 6.96
C ARG A 39 9.34 5.63 8.46
N ARG A 40 10.01 4.67 9.10
CA ARG A 40 10.04 4.58 10.56
C ARG A 40 11.48 4.79 10.99
N ARG A 41 11.67 5.61 12.02
CA ARG A 41 12.98 5.79 12.67
C ARG A 41 12.85 5.33 14.10
N ARG A 42 13.92 4.76 14.64
CA ARG A 42 14.02 4.60 16.09
C ARG A 42 14.34 5.96 16.70
N ASP A 43 13.47 6.43 17.59
CA ASP A 43 13.71 7.64 18.36
C ASP A 43 14.90 7.38 19.31
N PRO A 44 15.98 8.19 19.23
CA PRO A 44 17.15 8.00 20.07
C PRO A 44 16.89 8.29 21.56
N ALA A 45 15.88 9.10 21.90
CA ALA A 45 15.58 9.48 23.28
C ALA A 45 14.71 8.42 23.98
N THR A 46 13.67 7.93 23.30
CA THR A 46 12.69 6.98 23.87
C THR A 46 12.99 5.53 23.50
N GLY A 47 13.78 5.28 22.45
CA GLY A 47 14.06 3.95 21.92
C GLY A 47 12.89 3.34 21.13
N GLU A 48 11.78 4.07 20.99
CA GLU A 48 10.57 3.63 20.28
C GLU A 48 10.65 3.86 18.77
N TRP A 49 9.88 3.08 18.00
CA TRP A 49 9.80 3.26 16.55
C TRP A 49 8.74 4.30 16.19
N VAL A 50 9.18 5.52 15.92
CA VAL A 50 8.33 6.62 15.46
C VAL A 50 8.15 6.56 13.94
N THR A 51 6.93 6.85 13.48
CA THR A 51 6.64 7.03 12.05
C THR A 51 7.00 8.47 11.69
N LEU A 52 7.67 8.68 10.56
CA LEU A 52 7.94 10.03 10.05
C LEU A 52 6.75 10.52 9.22
N ASP A 53 6.51 11.84 9.24
CA ASP A 53 5.15 12.37 9.25
C ASP A 53 4.43 12.52 7.89
N GLU A 54 5.01 12.08 6.77
CA GLU A 54 4.23 11.83 5.55
C GLU A 54 4.71 10.56 4.83
N PRO A 55 3.79 9.71 4.33
CA PRO A 55 4.18 8.59 3.49
C PRO A 55 4.76 9.11 2.17
N ALA A 56 5.97 8.68 1.85
CA ALA A 56 6.59 8.99 0.56
C ALA A 56 5.86 8.22 -0.55
N LEU A 57 5.41 8.93 -1.58
CA LEU A 57 4.85 8.33 -2.79
C LEU A 57 5.98 7.94 -3.74
N THR A 58 5.94 6.70 -4.21
CA THR A 58 6.82 6.17 -5.27
C THR A 58 5.96 5.58 -6.38
N ILE A 59 6.18 6.00 -7.61
CA ILE A 59 5.55 5.41 -8.79
C ILE A 59 6.48 4.31 -9.30
N VAL A 60 5.97 3.09 -9.36
CA VAL A 60 6.64 1.95 -9.96
C VAL A 60 6.06 1.75 -11.34
N ARG A 61 6.87 2.03 -12.36
CA ARG A 61 6.52 1.87 -13.78
C ARG A 61 7.07 0.57 -14.31
N CYS A 62 6.20 -0.24 -14.89
CA CYS A 62 6.56 -1.48 -15.56
C CYS A 62 6.29 -1.37 -17.05
N TYR A 63 7.04 -2.13 -17.85
CA TYR A 63 6.91 -2.15 -19.29
C TYR A 63 6.75 -3.58 -19.81
N ARG A 64 6.21 -3.70 -21.03
CA ARG A 64 6.13 -4.95 -21.80
C ARG A 64 5.41 -6.05 -21.00
N SER A 65 5.92 -7.27 -21.03
CA SER A 65 5.31 -8.44 -20.38
C SER A 65 5.08 -8.28 -18.87
N MET A 66 5.89 -7.47 -18.19
CA MET A 66 5.67 -7.15 -16.77
C MET A 66 4.41 -6.30 -16.61
N ALA A 67 4.23 -5.28 -17.44
CA ALA A 67 3.02 -4.45 -17.44
C ALA A 67 1.76 -5.29 -17.73
N ASP A 68 1.82 -6.18 -18.72
CA ASP A 68 0.71 -7.09 -19.04
C ASP A 68 0.38 -8.02 -17.86
N THR A 69 1.40 -8.46 -17.11
CA THR A 69 1.22 -9.31 -15.94
C THR A 69 0.60 -8.54 -14.78
N VAL A 70 1.04 -7.30 -14.54
CA VAL A 70 0.43 -6.40 -13.53
C VAL A 70 -1.04 -6.15 -13.87
N ALA A 71 -1.37 -5.90 -15.14
CA ALA A 71 -2.76 -5.71 -15.59
C ALA A 71 -3.64 -6.93 -15.29
N ARG A 72 -3.20 -8.13 -15.69
CA ARG A 72 -3.93 -9.38 -15.38
C ARG A 72 -4.09 -9.64 -13.88
N LEU A 73 -3.08 -9.31 -13.08
CA LEU A 73 -3.15 -9.43 -11.61
C LEU A 73 -4.13 -8.42 -11.01
N ALA A 74 -4.18 -7.20 -11.53
CA ALA A 74 -5.15 -6.19 -11.09
C ALA A 74 -6.58 -6.63 -11.42
N GLU A 75 -6.83 -7.10 -12.64
CA GLU A 75 -8.14 -7.59 -13.10
C GLU A 75 -8.64 -8.80 -12.30
N SER A 76 -7.75 -9.74 -11.97
CA SER A 76 -8.08 -10.93 -11.17
C SER A 76 -8.16 -10.66 -9.66
N GLY A 77 -7.91 -9.42 -9.21
CA GLY A 77 -7.93 -9.06 -7.79
C GLY A 77 -6.68 -9.47 -6.99
N GLY A 78 -5.61 -9.90 -7.66
CA GLY A 78 -4.32 -10.25 -7.05
C GLY A 78 -3.51 -9.04 -6.52
N LEU A 79 -3.91 -7.81 -6.89
CA LEU A 79 -3.31 -6.55 -6.43
C LEU A 79 -4.37 -5.60 -5.83
N PRO A 80 -4.98 -5.95 -4.69
CA PRO A 80 -5.97 -5.08 -4.06
C PRO A 80 -5.33 -3.81 -3.49
N VAL A 81 -6.11 -2.73 -3.39
CA VAL A 81 -5.66 -1.49 -2.73
C VAL A 81 -5.24 -1.80 -1.29
N GLY A 82 -4.10 -1.26 -0.88
CA GLY A 82 -3.46 -1.53 0.41
C GLY A 82 -2.61 -2.80 0.46
N ALA A 83 -2.54 -3.59 -0.64
CA ALA A 83 -1.64 -4.73 -0.73
C ALA A 83 -0.19 -4.31 -0.43
N PRO A 84 0.51 -5.00 0.48
CA PRO A 84 1.90 -4.70 0.75
C PRO A 84 2.76 -5.34 -0.33
N LEU A 85 3.65 -4.54 -0.91
CA LEU A 85 4.49 -4.94 -2.04
C LEU A 85 5.96 -4.72 -1.72
N ILE A 86 6.80 -5.63 -2.23
CA ILE A 86 8.25 -5.48 -2.35
C ILE A 86 8.57 -5.36 -3.83
N VAL A 87 9.32 -4.31 -4.19
CA VAL A 87 9.68 -4.00 -5.56
C VAL A 87 11.19 -3.87 -5.66
N VAL A 88 11.77 -4.52 -6.67
CA VAL A 88 13.18 -4.43 -7.06
C VAL A 88 13.26 -3.77 -8.43
N GLY A 89 14.25 -2.90 -8.63
CA GLY A 89 14.45 -2.21 -9.90
C GLY A 89 15.38 -1.01 -9.77
N ALA A 90 15.27 -0.06 -10.68
CA ALA A 90 16.15 1.11 -10.74
C ALA A 90 15.36 2.41 -10.52
N VAL A 91 15.95 3.39 -9.83
CA VAL A 91 15.39 4.75 -9.76
C VAL A 91 15.57 5.39 -11.13
N ALA A 92 14.53 6.02 -11.66
CA ALA A 92 14.65 6.83 -12.86
C ALA A 92 15.44 8.11 -12.55
N ASP A 93 16.19 8.62 -13.54
CA ASP A 93 17.02 9.84 -13.37
C ASP A 93 16.20 11.10 -13.05
N SER A 94 14.89 11.06 -13.25
CA SER A 94 13.99 12.17 -12.99
C SER A 94 12.70 11.70 -12.31
N PRO A 95 12.14 12.51 -11.39
CA PRO A 95 10.85 12.20 -10.78
C PRO A 95 9.73 12.28 -11.80
N GLU A 96 8.61 11.63 -11.50
CA GLU A 96 7.38 11.85 -12.24
C GLU A 96 6.72 13.13 -11.73
N LEU A 97 6.36 14.03 -12.64
CA LEU A 97 5.66 15.27 -12.35
C LEU A 97 4.25 15.23 -12.94
N TRP A 98 3.26 15.69 -12.18
CA TRP A 98 1.89 15.87 -12.69
C TRP A 98 1.22 17.04 -11.97
N PHE A 99 0.13 17.53 -12.54
CA PHE A 99 -0.74 18.51 -11.88
C PHE A 99 -1.97 17.79 -11.32
N ARG A 100 -2.39 18.17 -10.12
CA ARG A 100 -3.71 17.81 -9.60
C ARG A 100 -4.79 18.65 -10.28
N ASP A 101 -6.04 18.25 -10.08
CA ASP A 101 -7.21 18.94 -10.66
C ASP A 101 -7.33 20.41 -10.20
N ASP A 102 -6.76 20.76 -9.04
CA ASP A 102 -6.67 22.12 -8.50
C ASP A 102 -5.51 22.95 -9.09
N GLY A 103 -4.75 22.39 -10.04
CA GLY A 103 -3.59 23.02 -10.65
C GLY A 103 -2.31 22.95 -9.80
N ALA A 104 -2.32 22.29 -8.64
CA ALA A 104 -1.12 22.13 -7.83
C ALA A 104 -0.16 21.13 -8.48
N ALA A 105 1.09 21.56 -8.68
CA ALA A 105 2.17 20.67 -9.13
C ALA A 105 2.46 19.61 -8.07
N GLN A 106 2.71 18.39 -8.52
CA GLN A 106 3.08 17.25 -7.70
C GLN A 106 4.30 16.56 -8.28
N ALA A 107 5.07 15.94 -7.39
CA ALA A 107 6.23 15.14 -7.75
C ALA A 107 6.22 13.83 -6.95
N ALA A 108 6.62 12.73 -7.61
CA ALA A 108 6.91 11.48 -6.94
C ALA A 108 8.20 10.88 -7.47
N ASN A 109 8.86 10.08 -6.62
CA ASN A 109 9.97 9.25 -7.08
C ASN A 109 9.45 8.29 -8.14
N LEU A 110 10.15 8.18 -9.26
CA LEU A 110 9.86 7.22 -10.31
C LEU A 110 10.88 6.09 -10.23
N MET A 111 10.39 4.86 -10.26
CA MET A 111 11.19 3.65 -10.27
C MET A 111 10.74 2.75 -11.42
N ILE A 112 11.69 2.21 -12.18
CA ILE A 112 11.42 1.20 -13.19
C ILE A 112 11.47 -0.17 -12.52
N GLY A 113 10.31 -0.83 -12.46
CA GLY A 113 10.15 -2.11 -11.77
C GLY A 113 10.68 -3.28 -12.60
N GLU A 114 11.57 -4.08 -11.99
CA GLU A 114 12.13 -5.31 -12.59
C GLU A 114 11.56 -6.57 -11.95
N ARG A 115 11.25 -6.54 -10.65
CA ARG A 115 10.59 -7.62 -9.93
C ARG A 115 9.64 -7.05 -8.89
N ILE A 116 8.47 -7.66 -8.78
CA ILE A 116 7.43 -7.26 -7.81
C ILE A 116 6.91 -8.51 -7.13
N GLY A 117 6.71 -8.44 -5.82
CA GLY A 117 6.08 -9.50 -5.05
C GLY A 117 5.21 -8.93 -3.94
N LEU A 118 4.22 -9.72 -3.52
CA LEU A 118 3.48 -9.45 -2.29
C LEU A 118 4.40 -9.66 -1.09
N ASP A 119 4.36 -8.72 -0.13
CA ASP A 119 5.04 -8.88 1.15
C ASP A 119 4.21 -9.78 2.07
N LEU A 120 4.46 -11.09 1.98
CA LEU A 120 3.76 -12.09 2.78
C LEU A 120 3.97 -11.89 4.29
N ILE A 121 5.12 -11.34 4.70
CA ILE A 121 5.40 -11.07 6.12
C ILE A 121 4.54 -9.91 6.61
N ALA A 122 4.41 -8.84 5.82
CA ALA A 122 3.51 -7.74 6.15
C ALA A 122 2.04 -8.18 6.16
N MET A 123 1.63 -9.05 5.23
CA MET A 123 0.28 -9.64 5.22
C MET A 123 0.02 -10.42 6.51
N ARG A 124 0.92 -11.34 6.87
CA ARG A 124 0.76 -12.14 8.09
C ARG A 124 0.69 -11.28 9.36
N ARG A 125 1.56 -10.28 9.49
CA ARG A 125 1.54 -9.35 10.63
C ARG A 125 0.22 -8.59 10.76
N ARG A 126 -0.43 -8.26 9.64
CA ARG A 126 -1.75 -7.61 9.64
C ARG A 126 -2.86 -8.55 10.06
N GLU A 127 -2.82 -9.80 9.62
CA GLU A 127 -3.76 -10.84 10.06
C GLU A 127 -3.66 -11.03 11.58
N ASP A 128 -2.44 -11.19 12.11
CA ASP A 128 -2.20 -11.34 13.55
C ASP A 128 -2.63 -10.09 14.34
N ALA A 129 -2.50 -8.89 13.78
CA ALA A 129 -3.00 -7.66 14.39
C ALA A 129 -4.54 -7.61 14.40
N ARG A 130 -5.19 -7.95 13.28
CA ARG A 130 -6.66 -7.99 13.19
C ARG A 130 -7.26 -9.02 14.15
N ALA A 131 -6.64 -10.19 14.28
CA ALA A 131 -7.07 -11.22 15.22
C ALA A 131 -7.01 -10.73 16.69
N ARG A 132 -5.99 -9.93 17.04
CA ARG A 132 -5.88 -9.32 18.38
C ARG A 132 -6.95 -8.27 18.65
N THR A 133 -7.30 -7.45 17.65
CA THR A 133 -8.32 -6.39 17.83
C THR A 133 -9.75 -6.93 17.76
N GLY A 134 -10.00 -7.97 16.95
CA GLY A 134 -11.32 -8.59 16.78
C GLY A 134 -11.72 -9.59 17.86
N GLY A 135 -10.78 -10.02 18.72
CA GLY A 135 -11.04 -10.91 19.86
C GLY A 135 -11.53 -10.19 21.13
N GLY A 136 -11.63 -8.87 21.11
CA GLY A 136 -12.29 -8.11 22.17
C GLY A 136 -13.79 -8.14 21.99
N THR A 137 -14.46 -9.11 22.61
CA THR A 137 -15.92 -9.04 22.83
C THR A 137 -16.24 -7.68 23.43
N VAL A 138 -16.94 -6.84 22.67
CA VAL A 138 -17.77 -5.79 23.24
C VAL A 138 -18.83 -6.53 24.05
N THR A 139 -18.59 -6.68 25.36
CA THR A 139 -19.66 -6.98 26.31
C THR A 139 -20.58 -5.77 26.28
N ASP A 140 -21.56 -5.82 25.39
CA ASP A 140 -22.69 -4.91 25.37
C ASP A 140 -23.29 -4.93 26.78
N GLY A 141 -23.24 -3.78 27.44
CA GLY A 141 -23.66 -3.62 28.82
C GLY A 141 -25.12 -3.98 28.92
N THR A 142 -25.40 -5.20 29.35
CA THR A 142 -26.74 -5.66 29.69
C THR A 142 -27.20 -4.81 30.87
N ARG A 143 -27.93 -3.74 30.59
CA ARG A 143 -28.74 -3.06 31.59
C ARG A 143 -29.95 -3.94 31.82
N THR A 144 -29.82 -4.87 32.77
CA THR A 144 -30.97 -5.58 33.34
C THR A 144 -31.80 -4.54 34.06
N GLU A 145 -32.84 -4.01 33.41
CA GLU A 145 -33.93 -3.36 34.14
C GLU A 145 -34.65 -4.46 34.92
N GLU A 146 -34.39 -4.45 36.22
CA GLU A 146 -35.13 -5.19 37.24
C GLU A 146 -36.59 -4.71 37.19
N ASP A 147 -37.42 -5.47 36.48
CA ASP A 147 -38.87 -5.43 36.54
C ASP A 147 -39.32 -5.77 37.96
N THR A 148 -39.38 -4.75 38.82
CA THR A 148 -39.95 -4.86 40.16
C THR A 148 -41.44 -4.55 40.06
N GLY A 149 -42.22 -5.59 39.73
CA GLY A 149 -43.67 -5.55 39.82
C GLY A 149 -44.14 -5.22 41.25
N GLY A 150 -44.82 -4.08 41.39
CA GLY A 150 -45.50 -3.64 42.61
C GLY A 150 -46.98 -3.36 42.34
N ARG A 151 -47.83 -4.25 42.87
CA ARG A 151 -49.28 -4.39 42.71
C ARG A 151 -50.09 -3.31 43.49
N THR A 152 -51.20 -2.86 42.86
CA THR A 152 -52.55 -2.39 43.31
C THR A 152 -52.74 -2.01 44.80
N VAL A 153 -53.43 -0.94 45.24
CA VAL A 153 -54.90 -0.62 45.38
C VAL A 153 -54.94 0.87 45.85
N ALA A 154 -55.91 1.77 45.58
CA ALA A 154 -57.36 1.76 45.57
C ALA A 154 -57.91 2.99 44.81
#